data_AF-A0A4D8R7W1-F1
#
_entry.id   AF-A0A4D8R7W1-F1
#
_cell.length_a   1.000
_cell.length_b   1.000
_cell.length_c   1.000
_cell.angle_alpha   90.00
_cell.angle_beta   90.00
_cell.angle_gamma   90.00
#
_symmetry.space_group_name_H-M   'P 1'
#
loop_
_entity.id
_entity.type
_entity.pdbx_description
1 polymer ?
#
loop_
_entity_poly.entity_id
_entity_poly.type
_entity_poly.pdbx_seq_one_letter_code
_entity_poly.pdbx_strand_id
1 'polypeptide(L)'
;MALLDDLVVQTALFPLVVGVAAVGVVRFAGGRTRGPRLAAAGVAAAFLAAYALIVGLPALPPPSSMGRLFWSAVAGLVIGVGADLAGLDRRRGTWLLGAWVTASLLWIALPVLPGSLDTITAAVLLLAGGWIALTRTAGEGEGAATPGVALLAAAVAVGGVALVGASASVAQLAFALAAATGGLLLWNWPVERHAWGNAGQAALGILVLLAATLTFFSSAHAEALLLVLPAFFADRLRDRLPLPRTAAGRAMGTVALTVLALVPAAAAVGVAFLLSAGSDVSGY
;
A
#
# COMPACT_ATOMS: atom_id res chain seq x y z
N MET A 1 9.80 -29.52 -0.71
CA MET A 1 8.57 -29.12 -1.43
C MET A 1 7.45 -28.70 -0.49
N ALA A 2 7.26 -29.31 0.70
CA ALA A 2 6.18 -28.95 1.63
C ALA A 2 6.19 -27.50 2.20
N LEU A 3 7.32 -26.78 2.19
CA LEU A 3 7.41 -25.40 2.72
C LEU A 3 6.86 -24.33 1.77
N LEU A 4 6.75 -24.62 0.46
CA LEU A 4 6.25 -23.65 -0.53
C LEU A 4 4.72 -23.67 -0.64
N ASP A 5 4.06 -24.69 -0.11
CA ASP A 5 2.59 -24.82 -0.10
C ASP A 5 1.96 -24.21 1.17
N ASP A 6 2.79 -23.78 2.13
CA ASP A 6 2.32 -23.13 3.34
C ASP A 6 1.86 -21.69 3.02
N LEU A 7 0.58 -21.42 3.33
CA LEU A 7 -0.06 -20.12 3.13
C LEU A 7 0.74 -19.00 3.80
N VAL A 8 1.30 -19.22 4.99
CA VAL A 8 2.08 -18.21 5.71
C VAL A 8 3.39 -17.91 4.98
N VAL A 9 4.02 -18.93 4.39
CA VAL A 9 5.24 -18.76 3.61
C VAL A 9 4.96 -17.99 2.32
N GLN A 10 3.86 -18.30 1.62
CA GLN A 10 3.49 -17.61 0.37
C GLN A 10 3.03 -16.17 0.58
N THR A 11 2.30 -15.86 1.66
CA THR A 11 1.66 -14.55 1.82
C THR A 11 2.44 -13.57 2.69
N ALA A 12 3.31 -14.06 3.58
CA ALA A 12 4.07 -13.21 4.49
C ALA A 12 5.58 -13.34 4.28
N LEU A 13 6.14 -14.55 4.38
CA LEU A 13 7.60 -14.73 4.37
C LEU A 13 8.21 -14.44 3.01
N PHE A 14 7.63 -14.99 1.94
CA PHE A 14 8.14 -14.82 0.58
C PHE A 14 8.08 -13.35 0.12
N PRO A 15 6.94 -12.62 0.25
CA PRO A 15 6.90 -11.21 -0.13
C PRO A 15 7.81 -10.32 0.73
N LEU A 16 8.04 -10.69 2.01
CA LEU A 16 9.00 -9.99 2.86
C LEU A 16 10.43 -10.17 2.35
N VAL A 17 10.85 -11.41 2.06
CA VAL A 17 12.19 -11.71 1.55
C VAL A 17 12.41 -11.06 0.19
N VAL A 18 11.43 -11.17 -0.71
CA VAL A 18 11.47 -10.52 -2.03
C VAL A 18 11.49 -9.00 -1.87
N GLY A 19 10.72 -8.43 -0.93
CA GLY A 19 10.74 -7.01 -0.60
C GLY A 19 12.10 -6.53 -0.14
N VAL A 20 12.70 -7.22 0.84
CA VAL A 20 14.05 -6.92 1.35
C VAL A 20 15.09 -7.01 0.22
N ALA A 21 15.00 -8.05 -0.61
CA ALA A 21 15.91 -8.25 -1.74
C ALA A 21 15.72 -7.17 -2.81
N ALA A 22 14.48 -6.87 -3.21
CA ALA A 22 14.17 -5.88 -4.24
C ALA A 22 14.60 -4.46 -3.81
N VAL A 23 14.32 -4.07 -2.56
CA VAL A 23 14.80 -2.80 -2.00
C VAL A 23 16.33 -2.75 -2.03
N GLY A 24 17.01 -3.84 -1.64
CA GLY A 24 18.46 -3.96 -1.71
C GLY A 24 18.99 -3.83 -3.14
N VAL A 25 18.44 -4.59 -4.08
CA VAL A 25 18.85 -4.59 -5.50
C VAL A 25 18.69 -3.20 -6.11
N VAL A 26 17.52 -2.57 -5.94
CA VAL A 26 17.27 -1.21 -6.46
C VAL A 26 18.23 -0.20 -5.82
N ARG A 27 18.48 -0.34 -4.51
CA ARG A 27 19.41 0.51 -3.77
C ARG A 27 20.85 0.40 -4.30
N PHE A 28 21.33 -0.81 -4.57
CA PHE A 28 22.70 -1.04 -5.06
C PHE A 28 22.84 -0.71 -6.55
N ALA A 29 21.86 -1.07 -7.38
CA ALA A 29 21.84 -0.77 -8.81
C ALA A 29 21.79 0.74 -9.09
N GLY A 30 21.08 1.52 -8.26
CA GLY A 30 21.03 2.99 -8.38
C GLY A 30 22.30 3.73 -7.91
N GLY A 31 23.33 3.02 -7.44
CA GLY A 31 24.60 3.63 -7.00
C GLY A 31 24.49 4.50 -5.75
N ARG A 32 25.57 5.22 -5.41
CA ARG A 32 25.66 6.02 -4.16
C ARG A 32 24.71 7.23 -4.12
N THR A 33 24.40 7.82 -5.27
CA THR A 33 23.64 9.08 -5.37
C THR A 33 22.15 8.89 -5.64
N ARG A 34 21.76 7.97 -6.55
CA ARG A 34 20.35 7.73 -6.91
C ARG A 34 19.72 6.58 -6.13
N GLY A 35 20.52 5.60 -5.71
CA GLY A 35 20.05 4.42 -4.98
C GLY A 35 19.22 4.72 -3.73
N PRO A 36 19.59 5.67 -2.85
CA PRO A 36 18.77 6.00 -1.68
C PRO A 36 17.40 6.59 -2.00
N ARG A 37 17.28 7.26 -3.16
CA ARG A 37 16.04 7.90 -3.62
C ARG A 37 15.10 6.88 -4.27
N LEU A 38 15.66 5.89 -4.95
CA LEU A 38 14.90 4.87 -5.65
C LEU A 38 14.53 3.66 -4.78
N ALA A 39 15.09 3.53 -3.58
CA ALA A 39 14.90 2.36 -2.73
C ALA A 39 13.41 2.03 -2.47
N ALA A 40 12.54 3.05 -2.34
CA ALA A 40 11.10 2.85 -2.17
C ALA A 40 10.42 2.23 -3.39
N ALA A 41 10.99 2.35 -4.60
CA ALA A 41 10.53 1.65 -5.79
C ALA A 41 10.59 0.12 -5.63
N GLY A 42 11.47 -0.37 -4.74
CA GLY A 42 11.55 -1.78 -4.38
C GLY A 42 10.24 -2.32 -3.81
N VAL A 43 9.42 -1.48 -3.15
CA VAL A 43 8.11 -1.90 -2.61
C VAL A 43 7.14 -2.24 -3.75
N ALA A 44 6.99 -1.33 -4.71
CA ALA A 44 6.14 -1.55 -5.88
C ALA A 44 6.69 -2.66 -6.80
N ALA A 45 8.01 -2.78 -6.95
CA ALA A 45 8.63 -3.88 -7.69
C ALA A 45 8.38 -5.24 -7.02
N ALA A 46 8.54 -5.34 -5.71
CA ALA A 46 8.24 -6.56 -4.95
C ALA A 46 6.76 -6.91 -5.00
N PHE A 47 5.87 -5.91 -4.95
CA PHE A 47 4.44 -6.11 -5.17
C PHE A 47 4.15 -6.73 -6.55
N LEU A 48 4.74 -6.20 -7.62
CA LEU A 48 4.55 -6.75 -8.97
C LEU A 48 5.11 -8.17 -9.10
N ALA A 49 6.24 -8.46 -8.47
CA ALA A 49 6.80 -9.80 -8.42
C ALA A 49 5.87 -10.77 -7.66
N ALA A 50 5.34 -10.35 -6.52
CA ALA A 50 4.35 -11.12 -5.76
C ALA A 50 3.06 -11.32 -6.58
N TYR A 51 2.59 -10.29 -7.29
CA TYR A 51 1.44 -10.40 -8.18
C TYR A 51 1.67 -11.45 -9.28
N ALA A 52 2.81 -11.38 -9.97
CA ALA A 52 3.14 -12.32 -11.03
C ALA A 52 3.21 -13.77 -10.51
N LEU A 53 3.61 -13.97 -9.25
CA LEU A 53 3.67 -15.27 -8.62
C LEU A 53 2.30 -15.78 -8.14
N ILE A 54 1.48 -14.91 -7.54
CA ILE A 54 0.19 -15.28 -6.94
C ILE A 54 -0.90 -15.42 -8.01
N VAL A 55 -0.96 -14.46 -8.95
CA VAL A 55 -2.04 -14.33 -9.94
C VAL A 55 -1.59 -14.73 -11.35
N GLY A 56 -0.28 -14.65 -11.63
CA GLY A 56 0.25 -14.83 -12.98
C GLY A 56 0.38 -13.52 -13.76
N LEU A 57 1.10 -13.57 -14.88
CA LEU A 57 1.27 -12.42 -15.77
C LEU A 57 0.01 -12.22 -16.63
N PRO A 58 -0.69 -11.07 -16.51
CA PRO A 58 -1.91 -10.83 -17.27
C PRO A 58 -1.61 -10.47 -18.72
N ALA A 59 -2.48 -10.92 -19.63
CA ALA A 59 -2.42 -10.59 -21.05
C ALA A 59 -2.67 -9.10 -21.33
N LEU A 60 -2.23 -8.65 -22.51
CA LEU A 60 -2.50 -7.33 -23.06
C LEU A 60 -3.38 -7.48 -24.32
N PRO A 61 -4.56 -6.82 -24.40
CA PRO A 61 -5.20 -5.99 -23.38
C PRO A 61 -5.79 -6.81 -22.21
N PRO A 62 -5.82 -6.27 -20.96
CA PRO A 62 -6.29 -7.01 -19.80
C PRO A 62 -7.83 -7.14 -19.80
N PRO A 63 -8.38 -8.37 -19.85
CA PRO A 63 -9.82 -8.56 -19.80
C PRO A 63 -10.40 -8.39 -18.39
N SER A 64 -9.60 -8.62 -17.35
CA SER A 64 -10.02 -8.62 -15.95
C SER A 64 -9.57 -7.37 -15.17
N SER A 65 -10.32 -7.02 -14.12
CA SER A 65 -9.99 -5.90 -13.20
C SER A 65 -8.63 -6.10 -12.52
N MET A 66 -8.30 -7.35 -12.14
CA MET A 66 -6.99 -7.70 -11.60
C MET A 66 -5.87 -7.45 -12.63
N GLY A 67 -6.08 -7.81 -13.89
CA GLY A 67 -5.13 -7.48 -14.96
C GLY A 67 -4.93 -5.98 -15.15
N ARG A 68 -5.99 -5.17 -15.02
CA ARG A 68 -5.90 -3.70 -15.03
C ARG A 68 -5.09 -3.18 -13.83
N LEU A 69 -5.29 -3.74 -12.64
CA LEU A 69 -4.53 -3.41 -11.45
C LEU A 69 -3.02 -3.66 -11.65
N PHE A 70 -2.64 -4.80 -12.22
CA PHE A 70 -1.23 -5.09 -12.52
C PHE A 70 -0.61 -4.04 -13.46
N TRP A 71 -1.26 -3.77 -14.60
CA TRP A 71 -0.73 -2.81 -15.57
C TRP A 71 -0.74 -1.37 -15.06
N SER A 72 -1.74 -1.00 -14.25
CA SER A 72 -1.74 0.26 -13.53
C SER A 72 -0.58 0.34 -12.53
N ALA A 73 -0.29 -0.72 -11.78
CA ALA A 73 0.85 -0.78 -10.87
C ALA A 73 2.20 -0.69 -11.59
N VAL A 74 2.35 -1.33 -12.76
CA VAL A 74 3.53 -1.16 -13.63
C VAL A 74 3.67 0.30 -14.06
N ALA A 75 2.59 0.93 -14.54
CA ALA A 75 2.60 2.33 -14.92
C ALA A 75 2.97 3.25 -13.74
N GLY A 76 2.40 3.00 -12.56
CA GLY A 76 2.70 3.74 -11.34
C GLY A 76 4.18 3.65 -10.94
N LEU A 77 4.76 2.45 -10.98
CA LEU A 77 6.18 2.24 -10.71
C LEU A 77 7.05 3.02 -11.70
N VAL A 78 6.77 2.92 -13.00
CA VAL A 78 7.52 3.64 -14.04
C VAL A 78 7.40 5.15 -13.87
N ILE A 79 6.19 5.67 -13.61
CA ILE A 79 5.94 7.09 -13.38
C ILE A 79 6.65 7.58 -12.12
N GLY A 80 6.57 6.84 -11.01
CA GLY A 80 7.21 7.20 -9.74
C GLY A 80 8.74 7.22 -9.84
N VAL A 81 9.33 6.18 -10.44
CA VAL A 81 10.78 6.12 -10.69
C VAL A 81 11.20 7.21 -11.67
N GLY A 82 10.44 7.42 -12.74
CA GLY A 82 10.69 8.48 -13.73
C GLY A 82 10.66 9.87 -13.10
N ALA A 83 9.69 10.14 -12.23
CA ALA A 83 9.57 11.39 -11.49
C ALA A 83 10.77 11.63 -10.55
N ASP A 84 11.23 10.59 -9.84
CA ASP A 84 12.41 10.67 -8.97
C ASP A 84 13.71 10.88 -9.77
N LEU A 85 13.83 10.25 -10.93
CA LEU A 85 14.98 10.41 -11.82
C LEU A 85 15.01 11.79 -12.50
N ALA A 86 13.84 12.31 -12.87
CA ALA A 86 13.68 13.65 -13.41
C ALA A 86 13.85 14.76 -12.35
N GLY A 87 13.91 14.39 -11.07
CA GLY A 87 14.01 15.34 -9.97
C GLY A 87 12.79 16.25 -9.86
N LEU A 88 11.61 15.72 -10.20
CA LEU A 88 10.37 16.49 -10.11
C LEU A 88 10.15 16.98 -8.67
N ASP A 89 9.73 18.24 -8.57
CA ASP A 89 9.34 18.80 -7.28
C ASP A 89 8.13 18.03 -6.71
N ARG A 90 7.98 18.10 -5.38
CA ARG A 90 6.94 17.39 -4.62
C ARG A 90 5.54 17.61 -5.21
N ARG A 91 5.23 18.86 -5.53
CA ARG A 91 3.90 19.26 -5.97
C ARG A 91 3.60 18.61 -7.32
N ARG A 92 4.50 18.75 -8.30
CA ARG A 92 4.36 18.13 -9.62
C ARG A 92 4.31 16.61 -9.53
N GLY A 93 5.18 16.00 -8.71
CA GLY A 93 5.18 14.56 -8.49
C GLY A 93 3.87 14.03 -7.91
N THR A 94 3.35 14.71 -6.88
CA THR A 94 2.06 14.36 -6.25
C THR A 94 0.90 14.55 -7.23
N TRP A 95 0.87 15.62 -8.02
CA TRP A 95 -0.15 15.84 -9.04
C TRP A 95 -0.09 14.79 -10.15
N LEU A 96 1.11 14.45 -10.62
CA LEU A 96 1.32 13.44 -11.65
C LEU A 96 0.85 12.06 -11.19
N LEU A 97 1.27 11.64 -9.99
CA LEU A 97 0.86 10.36 -9.41
C LEU A 97 -0.61 10.35 -9.04
N GLY A 98 -1.12 11.47 -8.53
CA GLY A 98 -2.54 11.63 -8.29
C GLY A 98 -3.36 11.48 -9.59
N ALA A 99 -2.96 12.13 -10.68
CA ALA A 99 -3.60 11.97 -11.97
C ALA A 99 -3.54 10.51 -12.47
N TRP A 100 -2.41 9.83 -12.27
CA TRP A 100 -2.27 8.41 -12.57
C TRP A 100 -3.21 7.52 -11.73
N VAL A 101 -3.30 7.74 -10.41
CA VAL A 101 -4.21 6.99 -9.52
C VAL A 101 -5.64 7.21 -9.97
N THR A 102 -6.05 8.46 -10.23
CA THR A 102 -7.39 8.78 -10.69
C THR A 102 -7.71 8.09 -12.02
N ALA A 103 -6.81 8.18 -13.01
CA ALA A 103 -6.99 7.53 -14.30
C ALA A 103 -7.08 6.00 -14.17
N SER A 104 -6.22 5.40 -13.33
CA SER A 104 -6.21 3.96 -13.08
C SER A 104 -7.47 3.50 -12.36
N LEU A 105 -7.94 4.26 -11.37
CA LEU A 105 -9.17 3.96 -10.65
C LEU A 105 -10.37 4.01 -11.58
N LEU A 106 -10.47 5.06 -12.41
CA LEU A 106 -11.52 5.15 -13.43
C LEU A 106 -11.45 4.00 -14.42
N TRP A 107 -10.26 3.58 -14.85
CA TRP A 107 -10.10 2.45 -15.75
C TRP A 107 -10.51 1.12 -15.12
N ILE A 108 -10.21 0.90 -13.84
CA ILE A 108 -10.65 -0.28 -13.08
C ILE A 108 -12.16 -0.25 -12.84
N ALA A 109 -12.70 0.91 -12.47
CA ALA A 109 -14.11 1.08 -12.13
C ALA A 109 -15.04 1.16 -13.34
N LEU A 110 -14.51 1.39 -14.55
CA LEU A 110 -15.29 1.55 -15.79
C LEU A 110 -16.40 0.52 -16.00
N PRO A 111 -16.20 -0.79 -15.73
CA PRO A 111 -17.24 -1.80 -15.90
C PRO A 111 -18.41 -1.66 -14.90
N VAL A 112 -18.18 -0.99 -13.77
CA VAL A 112 -19.12 -0.89 -12.63
C VAL A 112 -19.67 0.54 -12.48
N LEU A 113 -19.02 1.54 -13.08
CA LEU A 113 -19.42 2.95 -13.07
C LEU A 113 -20.85 3.26 -13.57
N PRO A 114 -21.47 2.49 -14.50
CA PRO A 114 -22.89 2.63 -14.80
C PRO A 114 -23.82 2.18 -13.66
N GLY A 115 -23.26 1.81 -12.50
CA GLY A 115 -23.95 1.28 -11.33
C GLY A 115 -24.69 2.32 -10.49
N SER A 116 -25.05 1.89 -9.28
CA SER A 116 -25.87 2.63 -8.33
C SER A 116 -25.15 3.86 -7.74
N LEU A 117 -25.90 4.74 -7.07
CA LEU A 117 -25.35 5.87 -6.31
C LEU A 117 -24.31 5.42 -5.27
N ASP A 118 -24.44 4.21 -4.74
CA ASP A 118 -23.49 3.64 -3.78
C ASP A 118 -22.13 3.38 -4.43
N THR A 119 -22.10 2.86 -5.65
CA THR A 119 -20.86 2.68 -6.43
C THR A 119 -20.17 4.01 -6.69
N ILE A 120 -20.92 5.04 -7.07
CA ILE A 120 -20.38 6.38 -7.32
C ILE A 120 -19.83 6.96 -6.01
N THR A 121 -20.56 6.82 -4.91
CA THR A 121 -20.16 7.31 -3.59
C THR A 121 -18.87 6.62 -3.13
N ALA A 122 -18.77 5.31 -3.29
CA ALA A 122 -17.55 4.54 -3.00
C ALA A 122 -16.35 5.01 -3.84
N ALA A 123 -16.56 5.26 -5.14
CA ALA A 123 -15.51 5.79 -6.02
C ALA A 123 -15.00 7.16 -5.57
N VAL A 124 -15.92 8.06 -5.20
CA VAL A 124 -15.57 9.39 -4.71
C VAL A 124 -14.81 9.31 -3.38
N LEU A 125 -15.25 8.44 -2.45
CA LEU A 125 -14.57 8.24 -1.17
C LEU A 125 -13.16 7.67 -1.34
N LEU A 126 -12.98 6.70 -2.24
CA LEU A 126 -11.67 6.14 -2.55
C LEU A 126 -10.73 7.17 -3.18
N LEU A 127 -11.24 7.98 -4.11
CA LEU A 127 -10.47 9.08 -4.70
C LEU A 127 -10.07 10.12 -3.66
N ALA A 128 -11.02 10.54 -2.82
CA ALA A 128 -10.77 11.49 -1.75
C ALA A 128 -9.74 10.96 -0.73
N GLY A 129 -9.93 9.73 -0.25
CA GLY A 129 -9.01 9.05 0.66
C GLY A 129 -7.62 8.86 0.06
N GLY A 130 -7.54 8.44 -1.20
CA GLY A 130 -6.29 8.31 -1.94
C GLY A 130 -5.56 9.65 -2.09
N TRP A 131 -6.28 10.73 -2.40
CA TRP A 131 -5.68 12.07 -2.51
C TRP A 131 -5.16 12.58 -1.16
N ILE A 132 -5.91 12.34 -0.09
CA ILE A 132 -5.49 12.66 1.28
C ILE A 132 -4.20 11.88 1.62
N ALA A 133 -4.18 10.57 1.36
CA ALA A 133 -3.01 9.74 1.60
C ALA A 133 -1.77 10.23 0.84
N LEU A 134 -1.90 10.52 -0.46
CA LEU A 134 -0.81 11.02 -1.30
C LEU A 134 -0.29 12.38 -0.81
N THR A 135 -1.17 13.34 -0.56
CA THR A 135 -0.77 14.69 -0.15
C THR A 135 -0.09 14.72 1.22
N ARG A 136 -0.56 13.88 2.16
CA ARG A 136 -0.01 13.75 3.52
C ARG A 136 1.37 13.12 3.54
N THR A 137 1.55 12.05 2.79
CA THR A 137 2.80 11.29 2.79
C THR A 137 3.87 11.88 1.86
N ALA A 138 3.53 12.90 1.08
CA ALA A 138 4.46 13.58 0.16
C ALA A 138 5.52 14.47 0.86
N GLY A 139 5.72 14.34 2.18
CA GLY A 139 6.58 15.21 3.01
C GLY A 139 8.02 15.43 2.52
N GLU A 140 8.61 16.58 2.91
CA GLU A 140 9.98 16.97 2.58
C GLU A 140 10.99 16.30 3.51
N GLY A 141 12.00 15.62 2.96
CA GLY A 141 13.23 15.26 3.70
C GLY A 141 13.10 14.30 4.90
N GLU A 142 11.89 13.97 5.33
CA GLU A 142 11.58 12.98 6.34
C GLU A 142 11.71 11.59 5.72
N GLY A 143 12.46 10.70 6.38
CA GLY A 143 12.79 9.40 5.81
C GLY A 143 11.56 8.53 5.60
N ALA A 144 11.77 7.43 4.89
CA ALA A 144 10.71 6.51 4.47
C ALA A 144 9.92 5.82 5.62
N ALA A 145 10.29 6.04 6.88
CA ALA A 145 9.71 5.31 8.01
C ALA A 145 8.24 5.66 8.26
N THR A 146 7.90 6.94 8.44
CA THR A 146 6.51 7.36 8.73
C THR A 146 5.54 6.97 7.61
N PRO A 147 5.78 7.33 6.32
CA PRO A 147 4.87 6.95 5.25
C PRO A 147 4.87 5.43 4.98
N GLY A 148 6.01 4.76 5.19
CA GLY A 148 6.09 3.30 5.11
C GLY A 148 5.26 2.61 6.20
N VAL A 149 5.25 3.12 7.43
CA VAL A 149 4.40 2.61 8.51
C VAL A 149 2.92 2.79 8.17
N ALA A 150 2.53 3.95 7.64
CA ALA A 150 1.15 4.19 7.20
C ALA A 150 0.75 3.24 6.06
N LEU A 151 1.60 3.06 5.04
CA LEU A 151 1.36 2.11 3.95
C LEU A 151 1.24 0.67 4.48
N LEU A 152 2.13 0.24 5.38
CA LEU A 152 2.09 -1.09 5.97
C LEU A 152 0.78 -1.32 6.73
N ALA A 153 0.41 -0.41 7.63
CA ALA A 153 -0.81 -0.54 8.42
C ALA A 153 -2.06 -0.56 7.53
N ALA A 154 -2.11 0.31 6.52
CA ALA A 154 -3.23 0.37 5.60
C ALA A 154 -3.30 -0.87 4.69
N ALA A 155 -2.17 -1.41 4.25
CA ALA A 155 -2.11 -2.66 3.50
C ALA A 155 -2.54 -3.87 4.35
N VAL A 156 -2.18 -3.91 5.63
CA VAL A 156 -2.70 -4.93 6.57
C VAL A 156 -4.21 -4.81 6.73
N ALA A 157 -4.74 -3.59 6.85
CA ALA A 157 -6.19 -3.39 6.94
C ALA A 157 -6.92 -3.85 5.68
N VAL A 158 -6.44 -3.45 4.49
CA VAL A 158 -7.02 -3.91 3.21
C VAL A 158 -6.96 -5.43 3.11
N GLY A 159 -5.84 -6.05 3.50
CA GLY A 159 -5.69 -7.50 3.50
C GLY A 159 -6.65 -8.20 4.45
N GLY A 160 -6.78 -7.71 5.68
CA GLY A 160 -7.69 -8.27 6.68
C GLY A 160 -9.16 -8.12 6.30
N VAL A 161 -9.57 -6.96 5.78
CA VAL A 161 -10.94 -6.75 5.27
C VAL A 161 -11.20 -7.62 4.04
N ALA A 162 -10.21 -7.83 3.18
CA ALA A 162 -10.33 -8.73 2.04
C ALA A 162 -10.54 -10.20 2.42
N LEU A 163 -9.94 -10.67 3.52
CA LEU A 163 -10.20 -12.01 4.05
C LEU A 163 -11.67 -12.17 4.48
N VAL A 164 -12.24 -11.13 5.09
CA VAL A 164 -13.66 -11.13 5.51
C VAL A 164 -14.58 -11.13 4.28
N GLY A 165 -14.28 -10.31 3.27
CA GLY A 165 -15.04 -10.25 2.01
C GLY A 165 -14.77 -11.37 1.01
N ALA A 166 -14.25 -12.51 1.47
CA ALA A 166 -13.94 -13.69 0.67
C ALA A 166 -13.05 -13.45 -0.57
N SER A 167 -12.21 -12.41 -0.55
CA SER A 167 -11.31 -12.07 -1.66
C SER A 167 -9.87 -12.48 -1.35
N ALA A 168 -9.58 -13.77 -1.49
CA ALA A 168 -8.28 -14.34 -1.16
C ALA A 168 -7.13 -13.68 -1.94
N SER A 169 -7.29 -13.46 -3.25
CA SER A 169 -6.24 -12.87 -4.08
C SER A 169 -5.92 -11.43 -3.68
N VAL A 170 -6.93 -10.60 -3.37
CA VAL A 170 -6.72 -9.23 -2.89
C VAL A 170 -6.06 -9.23 -1.52
N ALA A 171 -6.47 -10.16 -0.63
CA ALA A 171 -5.85 -10.31 0.68
C ALA A 171 -4.35 -10.64 0.56
N GLN A 172 -4.01 -11.65 -0.24
CA GLN A 172 -2.63 -12.08 -0.47
C GLN A 172 -1.77 -10.94 -1.06
N LEU A 173 -2.30 -10.19 -2.03
CA LEU A 173 -1.61 -9.04 -2.62
C LEU A 173 -1.43 -7.88 -1.65
N ALA A 174 -2.44 -7.58 -0.82
CA ALA A 174 -2.34 -6.52 0.19
C ALA A 174 -1.33 -6.90 1.28
N PHE A 175 -1.32 -8.15 1.75
CA PHE A 175 -0.29 -8.63 2.67
C PHE A 175 1.10 -8.65 2.03
N ALA A 176 1.20 -8.99 0.75
CA ALA A 176 2.45 -8.89 0.02
C ALA A 176 2.97 -7.44 -0.05
N LEU A 177 2.08 -6.46 -0.25
CA LEU A 177 2.43 -5.04 -0.20
C LEU A 177 2.87 -4.60 1.20
N ALA A 178 2.18 -5.07 2.25
CA ALA A 178 2.55 -4.81 3.64
C ALA A 178 3.94 -5.37 3.97
N ALA A 179 4.20 -6.62 3.58
CA ALA A 179 5.48 -7.30 3.77
C ALA A 179 6.61 -6.62 2.98
N ALA A 180 6.36 -6.25 1.73
CA ALA A 180 7.31 -5.49 0.91
C ALA A 180 7.68 -4.15 1.56
N THR A 181 6.69 -3.46 2.12
CA THR A 181 6.88 -2.21 2.88
C THR A 181 7.68 -2.45 4.16
N GLY A 182 7.43 -3.56 4.86
CA GLY A 182 8.24 -4.01 5.99
C GLY A 182 9.72 -4.19 5.64
N GLY A 183 10.02 -4.70 4.44
CA GLY A 183 11.38 -4.78 3.92
C GLY A 183 12.06 -3.41 3.80
N LEU A 184 11.35 -2.41 3.28
CA LEU A 184 11.84 -1.01 3.23
C LEU A 184 12.07 -0.44 4.63
N LEU A 185 11.16 -0.70 5.57
CA LEU A 185 11.30 -0.26 6.96
C LEU A 185 12.52 -0.88 7.63
N LEU A 186 12.79 -2.17 7.40
CA LEU A 186 13.96 -2.86 7.95
C LEU A 186 15.27 -2.25 7.45
N TRP A 187 15.33 -1.86 6.16
CA TRP A 187 16.48 -1.14 5.59
C TRP A 187 16.66 0.29 6.15
N ASN A 188 15.62 0.85 6.74
CA ASN A 188 15.63 2.17 7.41
C ASN A 188 15.70 2.07 8.94
N TRP A 189 15.76 0.86 9.49
CA TRP A 189 15.90 0.62 10.92
C TRP A 189 17.39 0.42 11.27
N PRO A 190 17.90 0.97 12.37
CA PRO A 190 17.29 1.95 13.30
C PRO A 190 17.46 3.41 12.89
N VAL A 191 18.17 3.67 11.77
CA VAL A 191 18.44 5.02 11.25
C VAL A 191 17.91 5.10 9.83
N GLU A 192 17.08 6.11 9.57
CA GLU A 192 16.54 6.38 8.25
C GLU A 192 17.66 6.69 7.25
N ARG A 193 17.79 5.84 6.23
CA ARG A 193 18.85 5.90 5.20
C ARG A 193 18.30 6.18 3.81
N HIS A 194 17.01 5.90 3.61
CA HIS A 194 16.33 5.93 2.33
C HIS A 194 15.16 6.91 2.39
N ALA A 195 14.94 7.59 1.26
CA ALA A 195 13.83 8.52 1.11
C ALA A 195 12.57 7.78 0.65
N TRP A 196 11.41 8.37 0.93
CA TRP A 196 10.13 7.88 0.42
C TRP A 196 9.98 8.15 -1.08
N GLY A 197 10.22 9.39 -1.51
CA GLY A 197 10.21 9.79 -2.92
C GLY A 197 8.86 9.61 -3.63
N ASN A 198 8.83 9.91 -4.93
CA ASN A 198 7.68 9.66 -5.79
C ASN A 198 7.47 8.16 -6.04
N ALA A 199 8.54 7.36 -6.00
CA ALA A 199 8.42 5.91 -6.09
C ALA A 199 7.66 5.28 -4.91
N GLY A 200 7.85 5.80 -3.68
CA GLY A 200 7.05 5.40 -2.52
C GLY A 200 5.59 5.84 -2.64
N GLN A 201 5.35 7.04 -3.17
CA GLN A 201 4.00 7.53 -3.49
C GLN A 201 3.28 6.61 -4.49
N ALA A 202 3.98 6.07 -5.48
CA ALA A 202 3.40 5.09 -6.39
C ALA A 202 2.94 3.81 -5.66
N ALA A 203 3.70 3.33 -4.67
CA ALA A 203 3.29 2.17 -3.85
C ALA A 203 2.02 2.46 -3.03
N LEU A 204 1.84 3.68 -2.52
CA LEU A 204 0.58 4.12 -1.92
C LEU A 204 -0.57 4.16 -2.91
N GLY A 205 -0.34 4.61 -4.14
CA GLY A 205 -1.36 4.53 -5.18
C GLY A 205 -1.77 3.08 -5.48
N ILE A 206 -0.83 2.13 -5.49
CA ILE A 206 -1.14 0.70 -5.64
C ILE A 206 -2.08 0.21 -4.52
N LEU A 207 -1.84 0.62 -3.27
CA LEU A 207 -2.75 0.33 -2.16
C LEU A 207 -4.17 0.86 -2.42
N VAL A 208 -4.29 2.10 -2.92
CA VAL A 208 -5.59 2.69 -3.27
C VAL A 208 -6.30 1.87 -4.36
N LEU A 209 -5.56 1.39 -5.37
CA LEU A 209 -6.11 0.54 -6.43
C LEU A 209 -6.52 -0.85 -5.90
N LEU A 210 -5.79 -1.41 -4.94
CA LEU A 210 -6.18 -2.65 -4.25
C LEU A 210 -7.47 -2.44 -3.45
N ALA A 211 -7.55 -1.35 -2.69
CA ALA A 211 -8.77 -0.98 -1.97
C ALA A 211 -9.95 -0.81 -2.94
N ALA A 212 -9.74 -0.14 -4.08
CA ALA A 212 -10.78 -0.02 -5.11
C ALA A 212 -11.22 -1.37 -5.68
N THR A 213 -10.27 -2.28 -5.94
CA THR A 213 -10.58 -3.63 -6.42
C THR A 213 -11.39 -4.41 -5.40
N LEU A 214 -11.06 -4.27 -4.11
CA LEU A 214 -11.84 -4.84 -3.02
C LEU A 214 -13.26 -4.27 -3.00
N THR A 215 -13.39 -2.94 -3.03
CA THR A 215 -14.68 -2.26 -2.92
C THR A 215 -15.63 -2.56 -4.08
N PHE A 216 -15.12 -2.61 -5.31
CA PHE A 216 -15.99 -2.75 -6.49
C PHE A 216 -16.26 -4.20 -6.91
N PHE A 217 -15.40 -5.14 -6.51
CA PHE A 217 -15.45 -6.52 -7.02
C PHE A 217 -15.48 -7.57 -5.90
N SER A 218 -15.77 -7.18 -4.66
CA SER A 218 -15.99 -8.12 -3.55
C SER A 218 -17.25 -7.75 -2.75
N SER A 219 -17.67 -8.66 -1.87
CA SER A 219 -18.73 -8.42 -0.88
C SER A 219 -18.24 -7.75 0.39
N ALA A 220 -17.00 -7.22 0.42
CA ALA A 220 -16.45 -6.58 1.60
C ALA A 220 -17.11 -5.23 1.91
N HIS A 221 -17.33 -4.97 3.20
CA HIS A 221 -17.73 -3.67 3.73
C HIS A 221 -16.58 -2.65 3.64
N ALA A 222 -16.37 -2.09 2.45
CA ALA A 222 -15.29 -1.15 2.16
C ALA A 222 -15.32 0.13 3.00
N GLU A 223 -16.48 0.50 3.54
CA GLU A 223 -16.65 1.60 4.49
C GLU A 223 -15.80 1.43 5.76
N ALA A 224 -15.51 0.19 6.17
CA ALA A 224 -14.62 -0.09 7.28
C ALA A 224 -13.19 0.42 7.03
N LEU A 225 -12.76 0.55 5.77
CA LEU A 225 -11.44 1.09 5.42
C LEU A 225 -11.31 2.59 5.73
N LEU A 226 -12.41 3.33 5.94
CA LEU A 226 -12.34 4.73 6.38
C LEU A 226 -11.68 4.84 7.76
N LEU A 227 -11.79 3.80 8.60
CA LEU A 227 -11.14 3.73 9.91
C LEU A 227 -9.62 3.65 9.83
N VAL A 228 -9.04 3.41 8.64
CA VAL A 228 -7.60 3.41 8.39
C VAL A 228 -7.04 4.82 8.22
N LEU A 229 -7.88 5.81 7.87
CA LEU A 229 -7.45 7.19 7.63
C LEU A 229 -6.57 7.79 8.74
N PRO A 230 -6.83 7.56 10.04
CA PRO A 230 -5.97 8.01 11.13
C PRO A 230 -4.52 7.51 11.04
N ALA A 231 -4.24 6.35 10.42
CA ALA A 231 -2.89 5.84 10.25
C ALA A 231 -2.01 6.77 9.38
N PHE A 232 -2.63 7.52 8.46
CA PHE A 232 -1.93 8.52 7.63
C PHE A 232 -1.59 9.81 8.39
N PHE A 233 -1.95 9.91 9.66
CA PHE A 233 -1.56 11.00 10.57
C PHE A 233 -0.49 10.54 11.58
N ALA A 234 0.20 9.44 11.29
CA ALA A 234 1.27 8.88 12.10
C ALA A 234 2.36 9.92 12.46
N ASP A 235 2.66 10.84 11.56
CA ASP A 235 3.61 11.94 11.73
C ASP A 235 3.30 12.77 13.00
N ARG A 236 2.03 13.12 13.22
CA ARG A 236 1.61 13.85 14.44
C ARG A 236 1.78 13.05 15.72
N LEU A 237 1.70 11.72 15.61
CA LEU A 237 1.88 10.82 16.74
C LEU A 237 3.37 10.69 17.07
N ARG A 238 4.22 10.63 16.04
CA ARG A 238 5.68 10.62 16.18
C ARG A 238 6.20 11.85 16.92
N ASP A 239 5.67 13.04 16.61
CA ASP A 239 6.07 14.29 17.26
C ASP A 239 5.72 14.35 18.75
N ARG A 240 4.74 13.54 19.19
CA ARG A 240 4.29 13.51 20.59
C ARG A 240 4.97 12.43 21.43
N LEU A 241 5.76 11.54 20.83
CA LEU A 241 6.46 10.49 21.56
C LEU A 241 7.74 11.06 22.20
N PRO A 242 7.87 11.06 23.54
CA PRO A 242 9.05 11.57 24.24
C PRO A 242 10.21 10.56 24.14
N LEU A 243 10.81 10.44 22.96
CA LEU A 243 11.86 9.46 22.69
C LEU A 243 13.25 10.10 22.66
N PRO A 244 14.26 9.45 23.26
CA PRO A 244 15.64 9.93 23.16
C PRO A 244 16.10 10.01 21.71
N ARG A 245 16.91 11.02 21.35
CA ARG A 245 17.51 11.16 20.00
C ARG A 245 18.61 10.14 19.68
N THR A 246 18.72 9.06 20.47
CA THR A 246 19.69 7.98 20.27
C THR A 246 19.25 7.04 19.15
N ALA A 247 20.15 6.17 18.68
CA ALA A 247 19.77 5.12 17.72
C ALA A 247 18.70 4.18 18.30
N ALA A 248 18.79 3.83 19.59
CA ALA A 248 17.80 3.02 20.28
C ALA A 248 16.44 3.74 20.42
N GLY A 249 16.42 5.04 20.73
CA GLY A 249 15.18 5.81 20.79
C GLY A 249 14.50 5.97 19.43
N ARG A 250 15.27 6.12 18.34
CA ARG A 250 14.74 6.08 16.97
C ARG A 250 14.19 4.71 16.59
N ALA A 251 14.90 3.64 16.94
CA ALA A 251 14.45 2.27 16.75
C ALA A 251 13.11 2.00 17.44
N MET A 252 13.01 2.35 18.73
CA MET A 252 11.78 2.23 19.52
C MET A 252 10.67 3.12 18.96
N GLY A 253 10.99 4.30 18.44
CA GLY A 253 10.03 5.19 17.81
C GLY A 253 9.35 4.59 16.60
N THR A 254 10.12 3.97 15.69
CA THR A 254 9.55 3.29 14.52
C THR A 254 8.67 2.11 14.94
N VAL A 255 9.09 1.33 15.94
CA VAL A 255 8.30 0.20 16.47
C VAL A 255 7.01 0.70 17.12
N ALA A 256 7.09 1.67 18.02
CA ALA A 256 5.93 2.26 18.69
C ALA A 256 4.95 2.87 17.68
N LEU A 257 5.47 3.58 16.68
CA LEU A 257 4.66 4.15 15.61
C LEU A 257 3.96 3.07 14.78
N THR A 258 4.66 1.97 14.48
CA THR A 258 4.09 0.82 13.76
C THR A 258 2.94 0.20 14.56
N VAL A 259 3.15 -0.06 15.85
CA VAL A 259 2.12 -0.61 16.74
C VAL A 259 0.91 0.33 16.81
N LEU A 260 1.13 1.63 16.97
CA LEU A 260 0.05 2.62 17.04
C LEU A 260 -0.69 2.77 15.72
N ALA A 261 0.00 2.71 14.58
CA ALA A 261 -0.63 2.75 13.26
C ALA A 261 -1.43 1.48 12.95
N LEU A 262 -1.09 0.34 13.55
CA LEU A 262 -1.87 -0.89 13.43
C LEU A 262 -3.17 -0.88 14.23
N VAL A 263 -3.33 0.00 15.23
CA VAL A 263 -4.59 0.13 15.99
C VAL A 263 -5.79 0.46 15.09
N PRO A 264 -5.77 1.53 14.27
CA PRO A 264 -6.86 1.81 13.33
C PRO A 264 -7.04 0.70 12.28
N ALA A 265 -5.96 0.03 11.87
CA ALA A 265 -6.05 -1.11 10.96
C ALA A 265 -6.80 -2.30 11.59
N ALA A 266 -6.49 -2.64 12.83
CA ALA A 266 -7.19 -3.69 13.59
C ALA A 266 -8.66 -3.32 13.83
N ALA A 267 -8.95 -2.05 14.12
CA ALA A 267 -10.32 -1.56 14.25
C ALA A 267 -11.11 -1.70 12.94
N ALA A 268 -10.50 -1.36 11.79
CA ALA A 268 -11.12 -1.55 10.48
C ALA A 268 -11.48 -3.02 10.21
N VAL A 269 -10.55 -3.94 10.48
CA VAL A 269 -10.79 -5.39 10.31
C VAL A 269 -11.88 -5.89 11.28
N GLY A 270 -11.85 -5.45 12.54
CA GLY A 270 -12.86 -5.81 13.53
C GLY A 270 -14.25 -5.32 13.15
N VAL A 271 -14.39 -4.09 12.67
CA VAL A 271 -15.67 -3.55 12.19
C VAL A 271 -16.16 -4.30 10.95
N ALA A 272 -15.29 -4.61 9.99
CA ALA A 272 -15.67 -5.41 8.82
C ALA A 272 -16.22 -6.80 9.22
N PHE A 273 -15.60 -7.43 10.23
CA PHE A 273 -16.05 -8.72 10.76
C PHE A 273 -17.42 -8.62 11.44
N LEU A 274 -17.64 -7.58 12.26
CA LEU A 274 -18.91 -7.33 12.94
C LEU A 274 -20.05 -7.05 11.94
N LEU A 275 -19.78 -6.25 10.90
CA LEU A 275 -20.76 -5.95 9.85
C LEU A 275 -21.16 -7.21 9.07
N SER A 276 -20.18 -8.05 8.73
CA SER A 276 -20.43 -9.32 8.00
C SER A 276 -21.21 -10.32 8.86
N ALA A 277 -20.90 -10.41 10.16
CA ALA A 277 -21.67 -11.27 11.08
C ALA A 277 -23.12 -10.79 11.28
N GLY A 278 -23.35 -9.47 11.22
CA GLY A 278 -24.69 -8.88 11.33
C GLY A 278 -25.60 -9.20 10.13
N SER A 279 -25.04 -9.20 8.92
CA SER A 279 -25.80 -9.52 7.69
C SER A 279 -26.27 -10.97 7.64
N ASP A 280 -25.52 -11.90 8.21
CA ASP A 280 -25.90 -13.33 8.26
C ASP A 280 -27.05 -13.60 9.26
N VAL A 281 -27.17 -12.76 10.29
CA VAL A 281 -28.20 -12.91 11.35
C VAL A 281 -29.52 -12.21 10.96
N SER A 282 -29.46 -11.16 10.13
CA SER A 282 -30.65 -10.45 9.64
C SER A 282 -31.28 -11.05 8.38
N GLY A 283 -30.87 -12.26 7.97
CA GLY A 283 -31.50 -13.02 6.90
C GLY A 283 -32.90 -13.51 7.29
N TYR A 284 -33.85 -12.58 7.30
CA TYR A 284 -35.30 -12.81 7.15
C TYR A 284 -35.76 -12.19 5.84
#